data_AF-A0A3M4A843-F1
#
_entry.id   AF-A0A3M4A843-F1
#
_cell.length_a   1.000
_cell.length_b   1.000
_cell.length_c   1.000
_cell.angle_alpha   90.00
_cell.angle_beta   90.00
_cell.angle_gamma   90.00
#
_symmetry.space_group_name_H-M   'P 1'
#
loop_
_entity.id
_entity.type
_entity.pdbx_description
1 polymer ?
#
loop_
_entity_poly.entity_id
_entity_poly.type
_entity_poly.pdbx_seq_one_letter_code
_entity_poly.pdbx_strand_id
1 'polypeptide(L)'
;MLGLRGPVLRGWAIVFEIEPELSKDSTDTLVLKKIGPDGRRYRKHFFELNGLGVRDLCISGDDLLILAGPTMELDGPVKVFRWHGDFAEEESVIFSDQLEIVMEVPFGQGVDHAEGMCIFGTGEQAGDELLIVYDVAAQRRKLGDTDVEADLFTPNQL
;
A
#
# COMPACT_ATOMS: atom_id res chain seq x y z
N MET A 1 1.86 -1.47 9.33
CA MET A 1 0.50 -1.41 8.71
C MET A 1 0.26 -2.65 7.87
N LEU A 2 -0.99 -3.11 7.76
CA LEU A 2 -1.40 -4.23 6.92
C LEU A 2 -2.66 -3.85 6.12
N GLY A 3 -2.52 -3.71 4.80
CA GLY A 3 -3.64 -3.41 3.91
C GLY A 3 -4.45 -4.65 3.54
N LEU A 4 -5.78 -4.56 3.56
CA LEU A 4 -6.64 -5.64 3.08
C LEU A 4 -6.97 -5.44 1.59
N ARG A 5 -6.73 -6.48 0.79
CA ARG A 5 -7.05 -6.49 -0.66
C ARG A 5 -8.54 -6.59 -0.99
N GLY A 6 -9.38 -6.95 -0.02
CA GLY A 6 -10.83 -7.03 -0.18
C GLY A 6 -11.51 -7.88 0.91
N PRO A 7 -12.85 -7.82 1.02
CA PRO A 7 -13.78 -7.05 0.20
C PRO A 7 -13.73 -5.54 0.53
N VAL A 8 -13.85 -4.72 -0.53
CA VAL A 8 -14.08 -3.28 -0.38
C VAL A 8 -15.56 -3.06 -0.04
N LEU A 9 -15.84 -2.38 1.06
CA LEU A 9 -17.21 -2.19 1.55
C LEU A 9 -17.69 -0.80 1.17
N ARG A 10 -18.62 -0.70 0.20
CA ARG A 10 -19.19 0.59 -0.25
C ARG A 10 -18.12 1.64 -0.63
N GLY A 11 -17.04 1.20 -1.27
CA GLY A 11 -15.94 2.08 -1.68
C GLY A 11 -14.79 2.20 -0.68
N TRP A 12 -14.92 1.60 0.51
CA TRP A 12 -13.93 1.69 1.58
C TRP A 12 -12.98 0.49 1.62
N ALA A 13 -11.69 0.78 1.64
CA ALA A 13 -10.64 -0.16 1.95
C ALA A 13 -10.28 -0.12 3.44
N ILE A 14 -9.69 -1.20 3.94
CA ILE A 14 -9.33 -1.35 5.36
C ILE A 14 -7.83 -1.53 5.47
N VAL A 15 -7.22 -0.77 6.37
CA VAL A 15 -5.83 -0.95 6.80
C VAL A 15 -5.83 -1.25 8.30
N PHE A 16 -5.12 -2.30 8.70
CA PHE A 16 -4.86 -2.59 10.10
C PHE A 16 -3.52 -2.03 10.54
N GLU A 17 -3.54 -1.36 11.68
CA GLU A 17 -2.34 -1.15 12.48
C GLU A 17 -2.17 -2.36 13.39
N ILE A 18 -0.98 -2.94 13.40
CA ILE A 18 -0.59 -4.05 14.27
C ILE A 18 0.79 -3.77 14.83
N GLU A 19 1.03 -4.20 16.07
CA GLU A 19 2.34 -4.05 16.71
C GLU A 19 2.79 -5.42 17.24
N PRO A 20 3.69 -6.11 16.51
CA PRO A 20 4.29 -7.35 16.97
C PRO A 20 5.22 -7.14 18.17
N GLU A 21 5.21 -8.07 19.12
CA GLU A 21 6.15 -8.18 20.23
C GLU A 21 6.59 -9.63 20.43
N LEU A 22 7.75 -9.85 21.01
CA LEU A 22 8.20 -11.19 21.36
C LEU A 22 7.27 -11.77 22.44
N SER A 23 6.88 -13.03 22.28
CA SER A 23 6.14 -13.74 23.32
C SER A 23 6.97 -13.80 24.61
N LYS A 24 6.30 -13.68 25.77
CA LYS A 24 6.99 -13.84 27.07
C LYS A 24 7.48 -15.27 27.31
N ASP A 25 6.84 -16.23 26.66
CA ASP A 25 7.06 -17.66 26.86
C ASP A 25 7.93 -18.29 25.75
N SER A 26 8.43 -17.51 24.79
CA SER A 26 9.24 -18.01 23.67
C SER A 26 10.22 -16.94 23.14
N THR A 27 11.35 -17.39 22.61
CA THR A 27 12.39 -16.52 22.01
C THR A 27 12.24 -16.31 20.51
N ASP A 28 11.32 -17.01 19.86
CA ASP A 28 11.19 -17.09 18.40
C ASP A 28 9.77 -16.85 17.89
N THR A 29 8.81 -16.65 18.80
CA THR A 29 7.40 -16.41 18.47
C THR A 29 7.03 -14.95 18.70
N LEU A 30 6.47 -14.32 17.67
CA LEU A 30 5.85 -13.00 17.79
C LEU A 30 4.36 -13.11 18.12
N VAL A 31 3.89 -12.26 19.02
CA VAL A 31 2.47 -12.03 19.32
C VAL A 31 2.12 -10.58 19.05
N LEU A 32 0.83 -10.26 18.87
CA LEU A 32 0.40 -8.88 18.66
C LEU A 32 0.03 -8.22 20.00
N LYS A 33 0.56 -7.03 20.24
CA LYS A 33 0.19 -6.16 21.37
C LYS A 33 -1.27 -5.76 21.30
N LYS A 34 -1.85 -5.45 22.46
CA LYS A 34 -3.22 -4.94 22.58
C LYS A 34 -3.25 -3.43 22.42
N ILE A 35 -3.09 -2.96 21.19
CA ILE A 35 -3.07 -1.51 20.86
C ILE A 35 -4.45 -0.92 20.57
N GLY A 36 -5.44 -1.76 20.28
CA GLY A 36 -6.78 -1.33 19.93
C GLY A 36 -7.69 -1.14 21.14
N PRO A 37 -8.84 -0.45 20.94
CA PRO A 37 -9.84 -0.28 21.99
C PRO A 37 -10.38 -1.64 22.45
N ASP A 38 -10.80 -1.69 23.71
CA ASP A 38 -11.26 -2.90 24.41
C ASP A 38 -10.20 -4.03 24.46
N GLY A 39 -8.91 -3.67 24.37
CA GLY A 39 -7.81 -4.63 24.40
C GLY A 39 -7.69 -5.46 23.12
N ARG A 40 -8.22 -4.97 21.99
CA ARG A 40 -8.01 -5.57 20.66
C ARG A 40 -6.53 -5.53 20.27
N ARG A 41 -6.10 -6.51 19.48
CA ARG A 41 -4.70 -6.66 19.04
C ARG A 41 -4.34 -5.89 17.77
N TYR A 42 -5.20 -4.96 17.38
CA TYR A 42 -5.07 -4.15 16.18
C TYR A 42 -5.92 -2.89 16.33
N ARG A 43 -5.55 -1.83 15.62
CA ARG A 43 -6.46 -0.73 15.26
C ARG A 43 -6.84 -0.87 13.79
N LYS A 44 -8.02 -0.38 13.42
CA LYS A 44 -8.49 -0.39 12.03
C LYS A 44 -8.65 1.04 11.53
N HIS A 45 -8.27 1.26 10.30
CA HIS A 45 -8.45 2.52 9.60
C HIS A 45 -9.17 2.24 8.29
N PHE A 46 -10.18 3.05 7.99
CA PHE A 46 -10.95 2.94 6.76
C PHE A 46 -10.55 4.07 5.82
N PHE A 47 -10.27 3.73 4.57
CA PHE A 47 -9.90 4.68 3.52
C PHE A 47 -10.92 4.63 2.40
N GLU A 48 -11.50 5.78 2.04
CA GLU A 48 -12.42 5.89 0.91
C GLU A 48 -11.65 5.90 -0.42
N LEU A 49 -11.21 4.72 -0.86
CA LEU A 49 -10.44 4.54 -2.10
C LEU A 49 -11.34 4.37 -3.33
N ASN A 50 -12.58 4.84 -3.26
CA ASN A 50 -13.55 4.85 -4.36
C ASN A 50 -13.75 3.48 -5.05
N GLY A 51 -13.74 2.40 -4.27
CA GLY A 51 -13.93 1.04 -4.79
C GLY A 51 -12.63 0.27 -5.04
N LEU A 52 -11.47 0.91 -4.91
CA LEU A 52 -10.17 0.27 -5.01
C LEU A 52 -9.76 -0.37 -3.68
N GLY A 53 -9.10 -1.52 -3.75
CA GLY A 53 -8.47 -2.20 -2.63
C GLY A 53 -6.99 -1.83 -2.49
N VAL A 54 -6.44 -2.04 -1.30
CA VAL A 54 -5.00 -1.79 -1.03
C VAL A 54 -4.18 -2.90 -1.65
N ARG A 55 -3.24 -2.56 -2.53
CA ARG A 55 -2.29 -3.48 -3.17
C ARG A 55 -0.95 -3.52 -2.45
N ASP A 56 -0.45 -2.34 -2.07
CA ASP A 56 0.73 -2.18 -1.25
C ASP A 56 0.68 -0.89 -0.40
N LEU A 57 1.53 -0.81 0.62
CA LEU A 57 1.67 0.32 1.52
C LEU A 57 3.14 0.71 1.66
N CYS A 58 3.45 1.99 1.53
CA CYS A 58 4.80 2.52 1.72
C CYS A 58 4.76 3.75 2.64
N ILE A 59 5.66 3.81 3.61
CA ILE A 59 5.80 4.99 4.49
C ILE A 59 6.80 5.95 3.85
N SER A 60 6.41 7.21 3.68
CA SER A 60 7.26 8.31 3.17
C SER A 60 7.36 9.40 4.24
N GLY A 61 8.44 9.42 5.02
CA GLY A 61 8.53 10.31 6.17
C GLY A 61 7.39 10.05 7.17
N ASP A 62 6.55 11.06 7.38
CA ASP A 62 5.35 10.98 8.23
C ASP A 62 4.08 10.57 7.46
N ASP A 63 4.18 10.41 6.13
CA ASP A 63 3.05 10.13 5.27
C ASP A 63 2.90 8.63 4.96
N LEU A 64 1.67 8.22 4.67
CA LEU A 64 1.38 6.90 4.10
C LEU A 64 1.05 7.02 2.62
N LEU A 65 1.83 6.31 1.80
CA LEU A 65 1.50 6.03 0.41
C LEU A 65 0.73 4.71 0.30
N ILE A 66 -0.36 4.73 -0.44
CA ILE A 66 -1.23 3.57 -0.68
C ILE A 66 -1.27 3.32 -2.19
N LEU A 67 -0.71 2.19 -2.63
CA LEU A 67 -0.99 1.68 -3.97
C LEU A 67 -2.37 1.02 -3.94
N ALA A 68 -3.31 1.56 -4.70
CA ALA A 68 -4.70 1.09 -4.72
C ALA A 68 -5.10 0.67 -6.13
N GLY A 69 -5.78 -0.46 -6.25
CA GLY A 69 -6.24 -1.02 -7.53
C GLY A 69 -7.49 -1.90 -7.35
N PRO A 70 -8.01 -2.50 -8.42
CA PRO A 70 -9.14 -3.44 -8.34
C PRO A 70 -8.88 -4.55 -7.32
N THR A 71 -9.89 -5.14 -6.68
CA THR A 71 -9.69 -6.15 -5.60
C THR A 71 -9.39 -7.57 -6.10
N MET A 72 -9.62 -7.83 -7.38
CA MET A 72 -9.40 -9.10 -8.07
C MET A 72 -8.41 -8.90 -9.21
N GLU A 73 -8.13 -9.94 -9.99
CA GLU A 73 -7.37 -9.90 -11.26
C GLU A 73 -8.15 -9.22 -12.39
N LEU A 74 -8.79 -8.08 -12.08
CA LEU A 74 -9.53 -7.28 -13.04
C LEU A 74 -8.64 -6.15 -13.52
N ASP A 75 -8.74 -5.86 -14.81
CA ASP A 75 -8.25 -4.61 -15.35
C ASP A 75 -9.04 -3.45 -14.75
N GLY A 76 -8.35 -2.38 -14.40
CA GLY A 76 -9.00 -1.20 -13.85
C GLY A 76 -7.99 -0.17 -13.33
N PRO A 77 -8.48 1.02 -12.96
CA PRO A 77 -7.64 2.12 -12.55
C PRO A 77 -6.78 1.73 -11.35
N VAL A 78 -5.49 2.05 -11.45
CA VAL A 78 -4.53 1.92 -10.36
C VAL A 78 -4.03 3.31 -10.00
N LYS A 79 -4.01 3.63 -8.70
CA LYS A 79 -3.63 4.95 -8.20
C LYS A 79 -2.70 4.82 -7.01
N VAL A 80 -1.78 5.78 -6.88
CA VAL A 80 -1.03 6.00 -5.65
C VAL A 80 -1.69 7.16 -4.91
N PHE A 81 -2.21 6.87 -3.72
CA PHE A 81 -2.73 7.89 -2.81
C PHE A 81 -1.69 8.24 -1.77
N ARG A 82 -1.66 9.50 -1.33
CA ARG A 82 -0.94 9.95 -0.14
C ARG A 82 -1.94 10.39 0.92
N TRP A 83 -1.66 9.97 2.15
CA TRP A 83 -2.33 10.46 3.34
C TRP A 83 -1.30 11.08 4.29
N HIS A 84 -1.49 12.36 4.60
CA HIS A 84 -0.62 13.16 5.48
C HIS A 84 -0.97 13.06 6.98
N GLY A 85 -1.68 12.00 7.36
CA GLY A 85 -2.13 11.87 8.74
C GLY A 85 -1.14 11.12 9.60
N ASP A 86 -1.09 11.50 10.87
CA ASP A 86 -0.47 10.70 11.90
C ASP A 86 -1.43 9.58 12.33
N PHE A 87 -0.91 8.36 12.49
CA PHE A 87 -1.65 7.30 13.16
C PHE A 87 -1.66 7.62 14.66
N ALA A 88 -2.58 8.50 15.08
CA ALA A 88 -2.87 8.73 16.48
C ALA A 88 -3.21 7.40 17.20
N GLU A 89 -3.26 7.38 18.54
CA GLU A 89 -3.63 6.18 19.31
C GLU A 89 -5.09 5.69 19.11
N GLU A 90 -5.81 6.20 18.10
CA GLU A 90 -7.22 5.94 17.81
C GLU A 90 -7.46 5.35 16.40
N GLU A 91 -8.61 4.71 16.22
CA GLU A 91 -9.07 4.21 14.91
C GLU A 91 -9.58 5.37 14.03
N SER A 92 -9.37 5.30 12.70
CA SER A 92 -9.65 6.43 11.80
C SER A 92 -10.58 6.08 10.64
N VAL A 93 -11.32 7.07 10.15
CA VAL A 93 -12.07 7.03 8.89
C VAL A 93 -11.60 8.20 8.03
N ILE A 94 -10.96 7.89 6.90
CA ILE A 94 -10.30 8.84 6.01
C ILE A 94 -11.12 8.94 4.72
N PHE A 95 -11.72 10.11 4.50
CA PHE A 95 -12.52 10.41 3.31
C PHE A 95 -11.64 10.74 2.12
N SER A 96 -12.22 10.62 0.92
CA SER A 96 -11.50 10.83 -0.34
C SER A 96 -10.95 12.25 -0.52
N ASP A 97 -11.55 13.26 0.10
CA ASP A 97 -11.08 14.66 0.11
C ASP A 97 -9.88 14.91 1.04
N GLN A 98 -9.55 13.94 1.90
CA GLN A 98 -8.37 13.94 2.76
C GLN A 98 -7.19 13.18 2.15
N LEU A 99 -7.36 12.67 0.93
CA LEU A 99 -6.35 11.90 0.20
C LEU A 99 -5.87 12.69 -1.01
N GLU A 100 -4.55 12.82 -1.13
CA GLU A 100 -3.92 13.31 -2.34
C GLU A 100 -3.76 12.15 -3.32
N ILE A 101 -4.05 12.37 -4.61
CA ILE A 101 -3.67 11.43 -5.67
C ILE A 101 -2.29 11.86 -6.18
N VAL A 102 -1.27 11.09 -5.81
CA VAL A 102 0.12 11.33 -6.23
C VAL A 102 0.29 11.05 -7.71
N MET A 103 -0.27 9.93 -8.18
CA MET A 103 -0.26 9.55 -9.59
C MET A 103 -1.29 8.46 -9.92
N GLU A 104 -1.60 8.34 -11.21
CA GLU A 104 -2.25 7.16 -11.78
C GLU A 104 -1.19 6.26 -12.40
N VAL A 105 -1.22 4.96 -12.07
CA VAL A 105 -0.25 3.99 -12.58
C VAL A 105 -0.79 3.40 -13.89
N PRO A 106 -0.03 3.45 -14.99
CA PRO A 106 -0.45 2.84 -16.25
C PRO A 106 -0.65 1.33 -16.10
N PHE A 107 -1.72 0.80 -16.70
CA PHE A 107 -2.02 -0.62 -16.77
C PHE A 107 -2.47 -0.99 -18.19
N GLY A 108 -2.31 -2.26 -18.57
CA GLY A 108 -2.76 -2.80 -19.85
C GLY A 108 -4.01 -3.67 -19.72
N GLN A 109 -4.46 -4.22 -20.84
CA GLN A 109 -5.50 -5.26 -20.83
C GLN A 109 -4.89 -6.61 -20.47
N GLY A 110 -5.25 -7.15 -19.32
CA GLY A 110 -4.74 -8.40 -18.77
C GLY A 110 -3.25 -8.40 -18.42
N VAL A 111 -2.61 -7.24 -18.35
CA VAL A 111 -1.18 -7.09 -18.09
C VAL A 111 -0.87 -5.79 -17.35
N ASP A 112 0.33 -5.72 -16.78
CA ASP A 112 0.88 -4.59 -16.03
C ASP A 112 -0.01 -4.21 -14.84
N HIS A 113 -0.47 -5.23 -14.11
CA HIS A 113 -1.19 -5.05 -12.85
C HIS A 113 -0.20 -4.72 -11.74
N ALA A 114 -0.13 -3.45 -11.35
CA ALA A 114 0.79 -3.00 -10.30
C ALA A 114 0.42 -3.64 -8.96
N GLU A 115 1.44 -4.09 -8.23
CA GLU A 115 1.24 -4.89 -7.03
C GLU A 115 2.17 -4.54 -5.87
N GLY A 116 3.36 -4.00 -6.18
CA GLY A 116 4.31 -3.56 -5.17
C GLY A 116 4.85 -2.17 -5.47
N MET A 117 5.16 -1.42 -4.43
CA MET A 117 5.65 -0.05 -4.52
C MET A 117 6.64 0.24 -3.39
N CYS A 118 7.74 0.91 -3.72
CA CYS A 118 8.60 1.52 -2.72
C CYS A 118 9.18 2.84 -3.21
N ILE A 119 9.56 3.69 -2.25
CA ILE A 119 10.40 4.85 -2.53
C ILE A 119 11.77 4.33 -2.93
N PHE A 120 12.25 4.79 -4.07
CA PHE A 120 13.53 4.42 -4.64
C PHE A 120 14.45 5.62 -4.61
N GLY A 121 15.61 5.46 -3.96
CA GLY A 121 16.66 6.46 -3.90
C GLY A 121 18.01 5.83 -4.18
N THR A 122 18.89 6.56 -4.87
CA THR A 122 20.26 6.12 -5.11
C THR A 122 21.16 6.61 -3.97
N GLY A 123 21.46 5.75 -3.00
CA GLY A 123 22.45 6.04 -1.94
C GLY A 123 21.90 6.81 -0.72
N GLU A 124 22.58 7.88 -0.29
CA GLU A 124 22.31 8.61 0.96
C GLU A 124 21.19 9.67 0.86
N GLN A 125 20.68 9.97 -0.33
CA GLN A 125 19.51 10.83 -0.49
C GLN A 125 18.21 10.03 -0.42
N ALA A 126 17.22 10.56 0.29
CA ALA A 126 15.84 10.11 0.18
C ALA A 126 15.40 10.24 -1.28
N GLY A 127 14.89 9.14 -1.83
CA GLY A 127 14.43 9.09 -3.20
C GLY A 127 13.20 9.96 -3.44
N ASP A 128 13.19 10.68 -4.56
CA ASP A 128 12.02 11.34 -5.15
C ASP A 128 11.46 10.50 -6.31
N GLU A 129 11.69 9.19 -6.26
CA GLU A 129 11.21 8.25 -7.26
C GLU A 129 10.41 7.12 -6.59
N LEU A 130 9.40 6.62 -7.29
CA LEU A 130 8.64 5.42 -6.90
C LEU A 130 8.99 4.28 -7.85
N LEU A 131 9.54 3.20 -7.29
CA LEU A 131 9.65 1.93 -7.98
C LEU A 131 8.33 1.18 -7.85
N ILE A 132 7.75 0.80 -8.99
CA ILE A 132 6.51 0.00 -9.05
C ILE A 132 6.78 -1.30 -9.80
N VAL A 133 6.37 -2.41 -9.18
CA VAL A 133 6.44 -3.76 -9.73
C VAL A 133 5.06 -4.33 -10.01
N TYR A 134 5.01 -5.30 -10.93
CA TYR A 134 3.79 -5.82 -11.51
C TYR A 134 3.65 -7.32 -11.26
N ASP A 135 2.48 -7.76 -10.81
CA ASP A 135 2.18 -9.19 -10.65
C ASP A 135 2.01 -9.85 -12.03
N VAL A 136 1.18 -9.24 -12.88
CA VAL A 136 0.93 -9.70 -14.26
C VAL A 136 1.75 -8.89 -15.26
N ALA A 137 3.07 -8.93 -15.14
CA ALA A 137 3.95 -8.18 -16.04
C ALA A 137 3.73 -8.58 -17.51
N ALA A 138 3.57 -7.58 -18.40
CA ALA A 138 3.46 -7.84 -19.83
C ALA A 138 4.71 -8.53 -20.39
N GLN A 139 4.56 -9.28 -21.48
CA GLN A 139 5.68 -10.01 -22.10
C GLN A 139 6.87 -9.10 -22.45
N ARG A 140 6.62 -7.85 -22.83
CA ARG A 140 7.69 -6.88 -23.14
C ARG A 140 8.61 -6.56 -21.95
N ARG A 141 8.15 -6.78 -20.71
CA ARG A 141 8.91 -6.55 -19.47
C ARG A 141 9.73 -7.77 -19.06
N LYS A 142 9.48 -8.95 -19.65
CA LYS A 142 10.16 -10.20 -19.25
C LYS A 142 11.43 -10.34 -20.07
N LEU A 143 12.57 -10.37 -19.40
CA LEU A 143 13.89 -10.48 -20.00
C LEU A 143 14.47 -11.86 -19.65
N GLY A 144 14.43 -12.77 -20.62
CA GLY A 144 14.81 -14.16 -20.36
C GLY A 144 13.87 -14.86 -19.38
N ASP A 145 14.40 -15.78 -18.59
CA ASP A 145 13.60 -16.68 -17.76
C ASP A 145 13.37 -16.18 -16.33
N THR A 146 14.20 -15.26 -15.84
CA THR A 146 14.22 -14.88 -14.41
C THR A 146 14.08 -13.39 -14.16
N ASP A 147 14.14 -12.55 -15.20
CA ASP A 147 14.25 -11.12 -15.02
C ASP A 147 12.98 -10.42 -15.51
N VAL A 148 12.56 -9.39 -14.77
CA VAL A 148 11.40 -8.56 -15.09
C VAL A 148 11.74 -7.08 -14.91
N GLU A 149 11.35 -6.27 -15.87
CA GLU A 149 11.46 -4.82 -15.80
C GLU A 149 10.33 -4.22 -14.96
N ALA A 150 10.73 -3.34 -14.04
CA ALA A 150 9.85 -2.50 -13.23
C ALA A 150 9.89 -1.06 -13.75
N ASP A 151 8.90 -0.25 -13.37
CA ASP A 151 8.90 1.17 -13.72
C ASP A 151 9.36 2.02 -12.55
N LEU A 152 10.14 3.05 -12.88
CA LEU A 152 10.55 4.10 -11.96
C LEU A 152 9.83 5.38 -12.37
N PHE A 153 8.98 5.88 -11.48
CA PHE A 153 8.23 7.11 -11.69
C PHE A 153 8.83 8.24 -10.88
N THR A 154 8.79 9.46 -11.42
CA THR A 154 9.15 10.70 -10.71
C THR A 154 7.88 11.54 -10.56
N PRO A 155 7.06 11.30 -9.52
CA PRO A 155 5.87 12.09 -9.27
C PRO A 155 6.27 13.53 -8.95
N ASN A 156 5.40 14.49 -9.28
CA ASN A 156 5.71 15.90 -9.05
C ASN A 156 5.90 16.27 -7.55
N GLN A 157 5.46 15.41 -6.61
CA GLN A 157 5.65 15.54 -5.16
C GLN A 157 5.71 14.16 -4.48
N LEU A 158 6.84 13.82 -3.83
CA LEU A 158 7.04 12.59 -3.03
C LEU A 158 7.15 12.84 -1.53
#